data_AF-D6YWX7-F1
#
_entry.id   AF-D6YWX7-F1
#
_cell.length_a   1.000
_cell.length_b   1.000
_cell.length_c   1.000
_cell.angle_alpha   90.00
_cell.angle_beta   90.00
_cell.angle_gamma   90.00
#
_symmetry.space_group_name_H-M   'P 1'
#
loop_
_entity.id
_entity.type
_entity.pdbx_description
1 polymer ?
#
loop_
_entity_poly.entity_id
_entity_poly.type
_entity_poly.pdbx_seq_one_letter_code
_entity_poly.pdbx_strand_id
1 'polypeptide(L)'
;MDKFPEGKSHTFKTGCERIECLVDKNGHPKVVATAHGISKTHFCIKTLIQSIPELLEEKNLLKLAKAANFLLKGEQYWVITHPEKYKKTYQKDIEAEKEMLELPLNALRRYGVFDVKEIQSPRLEKDAFIFYVSQRIPYRVSISLPFDDNSLINYELLPYAL
;
A
#
# COMPACT_ATOMS: atom_id res chain seq x y z
N MET A 1 -8.39 -10.62 -22.27
CA MET A 1 -7.74 -9.32 -21.98
C MET A 1 -8.84 -8.28 -21.97
N ASP A 2 -9.54 -8.16 -20.84
CA ASP A 2 -10.60 -7.16 -20.73
C ASP A 2 -9.94 -5.81 -20.43
N LYS A 3 -9.91 -4.97 -21.46
CA LYS A 3 -9.47 -3.59 -21.34
C LYS A 3 -10.50 -2.87 -20.48
N PHE A 4 -10.05 -2.28 -19.37
CA PHE A 4 -10.83 -1.24 -18.71
C PHE A 4 -11.06 -0.13 -19.74
N PRO A 5 -12.30 0.33 -19.95
CA PRO A 5 -12.57 1.40 -20.91
C PRO A 5 -11.90 2.69 -20.41
N GLU A 6 -10.96 3.20 -21.19
CA GLU A 6 -10.34 4.52 -20.98
C GLU A 6 -11.42 5.58 -20.85
N GLY A 7 -11.27 6.48 -19.87
CA GLY A 7 -12.13 7.66 -19.73
C GLY A 7 -13.45 7.49 -18.97
N LYS A 8 -13.69 6.36 -18.27
CA LYS A 8 -14.84 6.27 -17.37
C LYS A 8 -14.55 6.93 -16.02
N SER A 9 -15.10 8.14 -15.84
CA SER A 9 -15.35 8.72 -14.52
C SER A 9 -16.43 7.89 -13.83
N HIS A 10 -16.08 7.24 -12.72
CA HIS A 10 -17.09 6.71 -11.80
C HIS A 10 -17.40 7.79 -10.78
N THR A 11 -18.50 8.50 -11.03
CA THR A 11 -19.08 9.45 -10.09
C THR A 11 -19.90 8.68 -9.06
N PHE A 12 -19.45 8.68 -7.81
CA PHE A 12 -20.25 8.14 -6.72
C PHE A 12 -21.15 9.25 -6.17
N LYS A 13 -22.48 9.05 -6.18
CA LYS A 13 -23.38 9.83 -5.32
C LYS A 13 -23.38 9.18 -3.95
N THR A 14 -22.47 9.64 -3.10
CA THR A 14 -22.64 9.49 -1.65
C THR A 14 -23.52 10.64 -1.17
N GLY A 15 -24.24 10.47 -0.05
CA GLY A 15 -25.30 11.38 0.40
C GLY A 15 -24.96 12.87 0.51
N CYS A 16 -23.68 13.28 0.44
CA CYS A 16 -23.29 14.69 0.44
C CYS A 16 -22.12 15.09 -0.48
N GLU A 17 -21.41 14.20 -1.19
CA GLU A 17 -20.26 14.61 -2.03
C GLU A 17 -20.10 13.75 -3.29
N ARG A 18 -19.64 14.38 -4.39
CA ARG A 18 -19.16 13.71 -5.62
C ARG A 18 -17.68 13.36 -5.42
N ILE A 19 -17.38 12.08 -5.32
CA ILE A 19 -16.00 11.57 -5.40
C ILE A 19 -15.82 10.99 -6.79
N GLU A 20 -14.82 11.47 -7.52
CA GLU A 20 -14.45 10.93 -8.83
C GLU A 20 -13.17 10.10 -8.68
N CYS A 21 -13.31 8.78 -8.83
CA CYS A 21 -12.17 7.91 -9.06
C CYS A 21 -11.87 7.96 -10.56
N LEU A 22 -10.80 8.69 -10.92
CA LEU A 22 -10.30 8.75 -12.28
C LEU A 22 -9.19 7.73 -12.45
N VAL A 23 -9.21 6.98 -13.55
CA VAL A 23 -8.07 6.15 -13.95
C VAL A 23 -7.24 6.98 -14.91
N ASP A 24 -5.95 7.20 -14.59
CA ASP A 24 -5.06 7.92 -15.48
C ASP A 24 -4.80 7.12 -16.78
N LYS A 25 -4.18 7.77 -17.77
CA LYS A 25 -3.81 7.15 -19.06
C LYS A 25 -2.87 5.95 -18.94
N ASN A 26 -2.32 5.69 -17.76
CA ASN A 26 -1.44 4.56 -17.47
C ASN A 26 -2.14 3.48 -16.63
N GLY A 27 -3.44 3.61 -16.35
CA GLY A 27 -4.19 2.65 -15.55
C GLY A 27 -4.06 2.85 -14.03
N HIS A 28 -3.50 3.96 -13.56
CA HIS A 28 -3.39 4.24 -12.13
C HIS A 28 -4.67 4.90 -11.60
N PRO A 29 -5.23 4.41 -10.49
CA PRO A 29 -6.32 5.09 -9.83
C PRO A 29 -5.84 6.40 -9.21
N LYS A 30 -6.44 7.51 -9.62
CA LYS A 30 -6.31 8.84 -9.05
C LYS A 30 -7.64 9.22 -8.41
N VAL A 31 -7.66 9.28 -7.09
CA VAL A 31 -8.83 9.75 -6.35
C VAL A 31 -8.80 11.27 -6.36
N VAL A 32 -9.79 11.90 -6.98
CA VAL A 32 -9.98 13.35 -6.93
C VAL A 32 -11.23 13.62 -6.10
N ALA A 33 -11.03 14.10 -4.87
CA ALA A 33 -12.11 14.58 -4.03
C ALA A 33 -12.29 16.08 -4.29
N THR A 34 -13.40 16.46 -4.95
CA THR A 34 -13.79 17.87 -5.13
C THR A 34 -14.82 18.23 -4.07
N ALA A 35 -14.35 18.76 -2.93
CA ALA A 35 -15.22 19.27 -1.87
C ALA A 35 -15.75 20.67 -2.24
N HIS A 36 -17.02 20.76 -2.66
CA HIS A 36 -17.79 22.01 -2.61
C HIS A 36 -18.75 21.94 -1.42
N GLY A 37 -18.37 22.55 -0.30
CA GLY A 37 -19.26 22.85 0.82
C GLY A 37 -19.58 21.68 1.76
N ILE A 38 -18.96 21.70 2.94
CA ILE A 38 -19.37 21.07 4.21
C ILE A 38 -19.93 19.63 4.15
N SER A 39 -19.06 18.64 4.32
CA SER A 39 -19.13 17.58 5.34
C SER A 39 -17.88 16.71 5.18
N LYS A 40 -17.03 16.58 6.21
CA LYS A 40 -15.82 15.74 6.16
C LYS A 40 -16.24 14.26 6.12
N THR A 41 -16.67 13.77 4.97
CA THR A 41 -16.91 12.34 4.76
C THR A 41 -15.56 11.64 4.80
N HIS A 42 -15.22 11.02 5.94
CA HIS A 42 -13.98 10.28 6.11
C HIS A 42 -14.00 9.08 5.16
N PHE A 43 -13.39 9.22 3.99
CA PHE A 43 -13.24 8.13 3.05
C PHE A 43 -12.26 7.11 3.64
N CYS A 44 -12.77 5.99 4.13
CA CYS A 44 -12.00 4.93 4.77
C CYS A 44 -12.00 3.64 3.92
N ILE A 45 -11.17 2.67 4.31
CA ILE A 45 -11.00 1.41 3.57
C ILE A 45 -12.32 0.64 3.44
N LYS A 46 -13.16 0.65 4.49
CA LYS A 46 -14.52 0.09 4.48
C LYS A 46 -15.35 0.65 3.33
N THR A 47 -15.44 1.98 3.22
CA THR A 47 -16.20 2.67 2.15
C THR A 47 -15.66 2.32 0.76
N LEU A 48 -14.33 2.22 0.62
CA LEU A 48 -13.68 1.82 -0.64
C LEU A 48 -14.09 0.39 -1.06
N ILE A 49 -14.01 -0.58 -0.14
CA ILE A 49 -14.36 -1.98 -0.42
C ILE A 49 -15.85 -2.13 -0.71
N GLN A 50 -16.71 -1.43 0.04
CA GLN A 50 -18.16 -1.44 -0.23
C GLN A 50 -18.50 -0.88 -1.63
N SER A 51 -17.71 0.08 -2.12
CA SER A 51 -17.92 0.69 -3.44
C SER A 51 -17.34 -0.13 -4.58
N ILE A 52 -16.25 -0.87 -4.34
CA ILE A 52 -15.52 -1.66 -5.34
C ILE A 52 -15.13 -3.02 -4.74
N PRO A 53 -16.10 -3.93 -4.53
CA PRO A 53 -15.85 -5.21 -3.87
C PRO A 53 -14.84 -6.10 -4.62
N GLU A 54 -14.66 -5.89 -5.94
CA GLU A 54 -13.69 -6.59 -6.78
C GLU A 54 -12.24 -6.33 -6.35
N LEU A 55 -11.98 -5.30 -5.52
CA LEU A 55 -10.67 -5.07 -4.92
C LEU A 55 -10.23 -6.20 -3.98
N LEU A 56 -11.17 -7.01 -3.49
CA LEU A 56 -10.88 -8.20 -2.67
C LEU A 56 -10.44 -9.41 -3.51
N GLU A 57 -10.58 -9.37 -4.84
CA GLU A 57 -10.08 -10.44 -5.70
C GLU A 57 -8.55 -10.44 -5.73
N GLU A 58 -7.94 -11.63 -5.76
CA GLU A 58 -6.48 -11.83 -5.70
C GLU A 58 -5.72 -10.93 -6.70
N LYS A 59 -6.20 -10.85 -7.94
CA LYS A 59 -5.60 -10.03 -9.01
C LYS A 59 -5.61 -8.52 -8.72
N ASN A 60 -6.45 -8.05 -7.80
CA ASN A 60 -6.63 -6.65 -7.45
C ASN A 60 -6.05 -6.28 -6.08
N LEU A 61 -5.54 -7.24 -5.29
CA LEU A 61 -5.00 -6.98 -3.95
C LEU A 61 -3.84 -5.99 -3.94
N LEU A 62 -3.06 -5.91 -5.02
CA LEU A 62 -2.04 -4.87 -5.15
C LEU A 62 -2.62 -3.45 -5.25
N LYS A 63 -3.76 -3.29 -5.94
CA LYS A 63 -4.47 -2.02 -6.03
C LYS A 63 -5.05 -1.66 -4.67
N LEU A 64 -5.62 -2.64 -3.97
CA LEU A 64 -6.10 -2.47 -2.60
C LEU A 64 -4.98 -2.03 -1.65
N ALA A 65 -3.81 -2.68 -1.69
CA ALA A 65 -2.65 -2.30 -0.87
C ALA A 65 -2.23 -0.84 -1.08
N LYS A 66 -2.16 -0.39 -2.35
CA LYS A 66 -1.84 1.00 -2.69
C LYS A 66 -2.87 1.98 -2.16
N ALA A 67 -4.16 1.70 -2.37
CA ALA A 67 -5.24 2.55 -1.92
C ALA A 67 -5.29 2.60 -0.38
N ALA A 68 -5.25 1.44 0.29
CA ALA A 68 -5.23 1.35 1.74
C ALA A 68 -4.05 2.13 2.35
N ASN A 69 -2.83 1.94 1.84
CA ASN A 69 -1.67 2.67 2.32
C ASN A 69 -1.82 4.18 2.16
N PHE A 70 -2.35 4.64 1.02
CA PHE A 70 -2.60 6.07 0.79
C PHE A 70 -3.62 6.64 1.78
N LEU A 71 -4.72 5.92 2.06
CA LEU A 71 -5.72 6.35 3.02
C LEU A 71 -5.19 6.39 4.45
N LEU A 72 -4.27 5.48 4.80
CA LEU A 72 -3.74 5.35 6.16
C LEU A 72 -2.56 6.27 6.46
N LYS A 73 -1.64 6.43 5.50
CA LYS A 73 -0.34 7.11 5.69
C LYS A 73 0.01 8.08 4.56
N GLY A 74 -0.87 8.31 3.59
CA GLY A 74 -0.58 9.15 2.43
C GLY A 74 0.62 8.63 1.63
N GLU A 75 1.55 9.53 1.31
CA GLU A 75 2.76 9.22 0.53
C GLU A 75 3.98 8.87 1.40
N GLN A 76 3.81 8.73 2.73
CA GLN A 76 4.93 8.47 3.65
C GLN A 76 5.65 7.15 3.36
N TYR A 77 4.89 6.12 2.97
CA TYR A 77 5.39 4.77 2.71
C TYR A 77 5.07 4.32 1.29
N TRP A 78 5.96 3.54 0.69
CA TRP A 78 5.78 3.05 -0.67
C TRP A 78 5.48 1.55 -0.64
N VAL A 79 4.36 1.14 -1.24
CA VAL A 79 4.01 -0.27 -1.35
C VAL A 79 5.05 -1.02 -2.17
N ILE A 80 5.55 -2.14 -1.64
CA ILE A 80 6.48 -3.01 -2.33
C ILE A 80 5.71 -3.78 -3.39
N THR A 81 5.77 -3.30 -4.63
CA THR A 81 4.99 -3.83 -5.76
C THR A 81 5.60 -5.09 -6.39
N HIS A 82 6.91 -5.29 -6.24
CA HIS A 82 7.67 -6.40 -6.81
C HIS A 82 8.58 -7.01 -5.74
N PRO A 83 8.05 -7.92 -4.89
CA PRO A 83 8.77 -8.49 -3.74
C PRO A 83 10.18 -8.98 -4.09
N GLU A 84 10.30 -9.81 -5.14
CA GLU A 84 11.58 -10.40 -5.53
C GLU A 84 12.60 -9.38 -6.03
N LYS A 85 12.14 -8.32 -6.72
CA LYS A 85 13.01 -7.22 -7.13
C LYS A 85 13.49 -6.43 -5.91
N TYR A 86 12.59 -6.14 -4.98
CA TYR A 86 12.93 -5.44 -3.75
C TYR A 86 13.94 -6.22 -2.92
N LYS A 87 13.73 -7.52 -2.68
CA LYS A 87 14.67 -8.40 -1.95
C LYS A 87 16.07 -8.35 -2.56
N LYS A 88 16.17 -8.47 -3.89
CA LYS A 88 17.46 -8.41 -4.61
C LYS A 88 18.15 -7.06 -4.47
N THR A 89 17.40 -5.95 -4.59
CA THR A 89 17.96 -4.61 -4.40
C THR A 89 18.43 -4.42 -2.96
N TYR A 90 17.60 -4.78 -1.98
CA TYR A 90 17.93 -4.67 -0.56
C TYR A 90 19.24 -5.43 -0.22
N GLN A 91 19.39 -6.67 -0.70
CA GLN A 91 20.61 -7.45 -0.49
C GLN A 91 21.84 -6.80 -1.13
N LYS A 92 21.71 -6.27 -2.35
CA LYS A 92 22.81 -5.56 -3.02
C LYS A 92 23.23 -4.30 -2.26
N ASP A 93 22.27 -3.55 -1.76
CA ASP A 93 22.54 -2.33 -0.99
C ASP A 93 23.28 -2.68 0.32
N ILE A 94 22.83 -3.71 1.03
CA ILE A 94 23.52 -4.21 2.23
C ILE A 94 24.94 -4.69 1.93
N GLU A 95 25.16 -5.41 0.83
CA GLU A 95 26.49 -5.89 0.45
C GLU A 95 27.42 -4.73 0.07
N ALA A 96 26.93 -3.76 -0.71
CA ALA A 96 27.69 -2.56 -1.04
C ALA A 96 28.11 -1.77 0.22
N GLU A 97 27.25 -1.74 1.24
CA GLU A 97 27.55 -1.13 2.54
C GLU A 97 28.53 -1.96 3.40
N LYS A 98 28.81 -3.23 3.08
CA LYS A 98 29.83 -4.01 3.81
C LYS A 98 31.24 -3.60 3.43
N GLU A 99 31.44 -3.20 2.18
CA GLU A 99 32.76 -2.83 1.64
C GLU A 99 33.16 -1.39 2.03
N MET A 100 32.26 -0.62 2.64
CA MET A 100 32.51 0.78 3.03
C MET A 100 33.22 0.89 4.38
N LEU A 101 34.33 1.64 4.41
CA LEU A 101 35.04 2.01 5.64
C LEU A 101 34.21 2.94 6.54
N GLU A 102 33.43 3.84 5.94
CA GLU A 102 32.51 4.73 6.65
C GLU A 102 31.10 4.63 6.05
N LEU A 103 30.12 4.34 6.89
CA LEU A 103 28.73 4.26 6.45
C LEU A 103 28.12 5.66 6.31
N PRO A 104 27.51 6.00 5.17
CA PRO A 104 26.76 7.25 5.05
C PRO A 104 25.58 7.28 6.03
N LEU A 105 25.09 8.47 6.38
CA LEU A 105 24.00 8.64 7.38
C LEU A 105 22.72 7.88 7.03
N ASN A 106 22.49 7.62 5.74
CA ASN A 106 21.33 6.92 5.22
C ASN A 106 21.56 5.42 4.95
N ALA A 107 22.70 4.85 5.35
CA ALA A 107 23.00 3.44 5.15
C ALA A 107 21.97 2.54 5.86
N LEU A 108 21.47 1.52 5.16
CA LEU A 108 20.51 0.54 5.67
C LEU A 108 21.06 -0.18 6.90
N ARG A 109 22.34 -0.55 6.91
CA ARG A 109 23.02 -1.21 8.04
C ARG A 109 22.98 -0.39 9.34
N ARG A 110 22.82 0.95 9.27
CA ARG A 110 22.64 1.79 10.48
C ARG A 110 21.30 1.54 11.19
N TYR A 111 20.31 1.01 10.48
CA TYR A 111 19.00 0.64 11.04
C TYR A 111 18.91 -0.84 11.43
N GLY A 112 19.97 -1.62 11.16
CA GLY A 112 20.00 -3.07 11.22
C GLY A 112 19.65 -3.74 9.89
N VAL A 113 20.03 -5.01 9.75
CA VAL A 113 19.73 -5.83 8.57
C VAL A 113 18.43 -6.58 8.83
N PHE A 114 17.43 -6.40 7.98
CA PHE A 114 16.11 -7.01 8.14
C PHE A 114 16.01 -8.32 7.34
N ASP A 115 15.30 -9.31 7.87
CA ASP A 115 14.96 -10.52 7.14
C ASP A 115 13.85 -10.24 6.13
N VAL A 116 14.26 -9.94 4.89
CA VAL A 116 13.35 -9.64 3.79
C VAL A 116 12.73 -10.90 3.15
N LYS A 117 13.03 -12.12 3.63
CA LYS A 117 12.47 -13.36 3.07
C LYS A 117 10.94 -13.40 3.17
N GLU A 118 10.39 -12.81 4.22
CA GLU A 118 8.93 -12.75 4.46
C GLU A 118 8.18 -11.86 3.46
N ILE A 119 8.86 -10.95 2.76
CA ILE A 119 8.20 -10.01 1.85
C ILE A 119 7.56 -10.79 0.69
N GLN A 120 6.26 -10.66 0.53
CA GLN A 120 5.48 -11.33 -0.51
C GLN A 120 4.48 -10.36 -1.15
N SER A 121 3.80 -10.83 -2.20
CA SER A 121 2.70 -10.08 -2.80
C SER A 121 1.58 -9.87 -1.78
N PRO A 122 0.80 -8.77 -1.89
CA PRO A 122 -0.35 -8.53 -1.04
C PRO A 122 -1.32 -9.71 -1.06
N ARG A 123 -1.82 -10.11 0.11
CA ARG A 123 -2.66 -11.30 0.27
C ARG A 123 -3.72 -11.10 1.36
N LEU A 124 -4.83 -11.81 1.21
CA LEU A 124 -5.81 -11.97 2.27
C LEU A 124 -5.49 -13.27 3.02
N GLU A 125 -5.26 -13.15 4.32
CA GLU A 125 -5.26 -14.26 5.26
C GLU A 125 -6.62 -14.33 5.98
N LYS A 126 -6.85 -15.38 6.76
CA LYS A 126 -8.15 -15.66 7.40
C LYS A 126 -8.73 -14.45 8.13
N ASP A 127 -7.88 -13.72 8.85
CA ASP A 127 -8.29 -12.64 9.75
C ASP A 127 -7.64 -11.28 9.40
N ALA A 128 -6.87 -11.20 8.31
CA ALA A 128 -6.12 -9.99 7.98
C ALA A 128 -5.81 -9.84 6.48
N PHE A 129 -5.79 -8.59 6.01
CA PHE A 129 -5.14 -8.21 4.77
C PHE A 129 -3.70 -7.79 5.04
N ILE A 130 -2.75 -8.44 4.36
CA ILE A 130 -1.32 -8.23 4.57
C ILE A 130 -0.67 -7.74 3.29
N PHE A 131 0.17 -6.71 3.42
CA PHE A 131 1.04 -6.22 2.37
C PHE A 131 2.32 -5.64 2.99
N TYR A 132 3.29 -5.30 2.15
CA TYR A 132 4.57 -4.76 2.61
C TYR A 132 4.82 -3.38 2.02
N VAL A 133 5.41 -2.52 2.83
CA VAL A 133 5.77 -1.16 2.44
C VAL A 133 7.22 -0.86 2.80
N SER A 134 7.76 0.21 2.21
CA SER A 134 9.09 0.71 2.54
C SER A 134 9.07 2.23 2.64
N GLN A 135 9.72 2.75 3.68
CA GLN A 135 10.18 4.13 3.78
C GLN A 135 11.69 4.06 4.07
N ARG A 136 12.43 3.50 3.10
CA ARG A 136 13.83 3.01 3.19
C ARG A 136 13.99 1.63 3.81
N ILE A 137 13.42 1.40 4.99
CA ILE A 137 13.42 0.08 5.63
C ILE A 137 12.07 -0.62 5.44
N PRO A 138 12.02 -1.96 5.40
CA PRO A 138 10.81 -2.70 5.12
C PRO A 138 9.91 -2.81 6.35
N TYR A 139 8.60 -2.69 6.10
CA TYR A 139 7.54 -2.90 7.10
C TYR A 139 6.52 -3.90 6.57
N ARG A 140 6.01 -4.74 7.45
CA ARG A 140 4.78 -5.51 7.26
C ARG A 140 3.61 -4.64 7.69
N VAL A 141 2.60 -4.57 6.84
CA VAL A 141 1.31 -3.94 7.15
C VAL A 141 0.25 -5.01 7.25
N SER A 142 -0.48 -5.04 8.36
CA SER A 142 -1.63 -5.92 8.55
C SER A 142 -2.86 -5.10 8.93
N ILE A 143 -3.97 -5.34 8.24
CA ILE A 143 -5.27 -4.73 8.51
C ILE A 143 -6.24 -5.85 8.87
N SER A 144 -6.81 -5.83 10.07
CA SER A 144 -7.72 -6.90 10.50
C SER A 144 -9.01 -6.89 9.67
N LEU A 145 -9.53 -8.10 9.41
CA LEU A 145 -10.80 -8.31 8.72
C LEU A 145 -11.93 -8.56 9.75
N PRO A 146 -13.19 -8.18 9.42
CA PRO A 146 -13.61 -7.45 8.23
C PRO A 146 -13.10 -5.99 8.23
N PHE A 147 -13.12 -5.33 7.07
CA PHE A 147 -12.79 -3.91 6.97
C PHE A 147 -13.93 -3.08 7.59
N ASP A 148 -13.74 -2.65 8.83
CA ASP A 148 -14.68 -1.82 9.57
C ASP A 148 -13.96 -0.68 10.29
N ASP A 149 -14.73 0.11 11.06
CA ASP A 149 -14.21 1.29 11.76
C ASP A 149 -13.34 0.91 12.98
N ASN A 150 -13.35 -0.37 13.37
CA ASN A 150 -12.55 -0.94 14.45
C ASN A 150 -11.38 -1.80 13.93
N SER A 151 -11.17 -1.87 12.61
CA SER A 151 -10.06 -2.65 12.03
C SER A 151 -8.73 -2.19 12.63
N LEU A 152 -8.00 -3.13 13.24
CA LEU A 152 -6.66 -2.90 13.73
C LEU A 152 -5.70 -2.79 12.55
N ILE A 153 -4.91 -1.73 12.54
CA ILE A 153 -3.93 -1.43 11.49
C ILE A 153 -2.56 -1.37 12.13
N ASN A 154 -1.71 -2.33 11.78
CA ASN A 154 -0.34 -2.40 12.31
C ASN A 154 0.66 -2.18 11.19
N TYR A 155 1.66 -1.34 11.47
CA TYR A 155 2.87 -1.17 10.66
C TYR A 155 4.03 -1.68 11.51
N GLU A 156 4.52 -2.87 11.19
CA GLU A 156 5.51 -3.58 11.98
C GLU A 156 6.82 -3.65 11.20
N LEU A 157 7.95 -3.36 11.84
CA LEU A 157 9.24 -3.67 11.26
C LEU A 157 9.37 -5.17 11.07
N LEU A 158 10.06 -5.57 10.00
CA LEU A 158 10.43 -6.96 9.84
C LEU A 158 11.42 -7.39 10.94
N PRO A 159 11.51 -8.68 11.26
CA PRO A 159 12.55 -9.19 12.15
C PRO A 159 13.94 -8.89 11.59
N TYR A 160 14.94 -8.77 12.46
CA TYR A 160 16.32 -8.67 12.04
C TYR A 160 16.81 -10.01 11.47
N ALA A 161 17.63 -9.94 10.43
CA ALA A 161 18.34 -11.10 9.91
C ALA A 161 19.41 -11.52 10.93
N LEU A 162 19.32 -12.78 11.39
CA LEU A 162 20.35 -13.44 12.22
C LEU A 162 21.61 -13.72 11.41
#